data_AF-A0A1F4Q593-F1
#
_entry.id   AF-A0A1F4Q593-F1
#
_cell.length_a   1.000
_cell.length_b   1.000
_cell.length_c   1.000
_cell.angle_alpha   90.00
_cell.angle_beta   90.00
_cell.angle_gamma   90.00
#
_symmetry.space_group_name_H-M   'P 1'
#
loop_
_entity.id
_entity.type
_entity.pdbx_description
1 polymer ?
#
loop_
_entity_poly.entity_id
_entity_poly.type
_entity_poly.pdbx_seq_one_letter_code
_entity_poly.pdbx_strand_id
1 'polypeptide(L)'
;MRRLTHDEHLGPEFATTWPQHDLDPKTRVLLGYAKKLTETPSLLDDKDFDALRSAGWDERGIYQATALISFFNFSGRMEAAAGLPMDRIPAQALFPEATPDS
;
A
#
# COMPACT_ATOMS: atom_id res chain seq x y z
N MET A 1 4.13 -11.23 -2.69
CA MET A 1 3.22 -11.28 -1.52
C MET A 1 3.28 -12.60 -0.74
N ARG A 2 3.22 -13.79 -1.37
CA ARG A 2 3.20 -15.09 -0.65
C ARG A 2 4.45 -15.48 0.18
N ARG A 3 5.56 -14.73 0.10
CA ARG A 3 6.85 -15.13 0.70
C ARG A 3 7.25 -14.40 1.99
N LEU A 4 6.47 -13.41 2.45
CA LEU A 4 6.89 -12.58 3.59
C LEU A 4 6.09 -12.79 4.88
N THR A 5 4.94 -13.46 4.84
CA THR A 5 4.05 -13.52 6.01
C THR A 5 4.09 -14.83 6.79
N HIS A 6 4.56 -15.96 6.24
CA HIS A 6 4.50 -17.30 6.88
C HIS A 6 3.14 -17.68 7.52
N ASP A 7 2.10 -16.88 7.31
CA ASP A 7 0.75 -17.05 7.85
C ASP A 7 -0.12 -17.58 6.71
N GLU A 8 -0.51 -18.84 6.84
CA GLU A 8 -1.22 -19.61 5.81
C GLU A 8 -2.67 -19.14 5.59
N HIS A 9 -3.14 -18.14 6.34
CA HIS A 9 -4.54 -17.78 6.48
C HIS A 9 -4.96 -16.45 5.82
N LEU A 10 -4.05 -15.71 5.18
CA LEU A 10 -4.39 -14.45 4.49
C LEU A 10 -4.25 -14.64 2.97
N GLY A 11 -5.21 -15.34 2.37
CA GLY A 11 -5.29 -15.49 0.91
C GLY A 11 -5.75 -14.21 0.20
N PRO A 12 -5.68 -14.16 -1.15
CA PRO A 12 -6.11 -13.00 -1.94
C PRO A 12 -7.54 -12.54 -1.65
N GLU A 13 -8.42 -13.48 -1.28
CA GLU A 13 -9.80 -13.23 -0.87
C GLU A 13 -9.92 -12.35 0.37
N PHE A 14 -8.96 -12.42 1.29
CA PHE A 14 -8.98 -11.61 2.52
C PHE A 14 -9.03 -10.11 2.20
N ALA A 15 -8.39 -9.68 1.11
CA ALA A 15 -8.37 -8.27 0.70
C ALA A 15 -9.78 -7.69 0.49
N THR A 16 -10.78 -8.53 0.17
CA THR A 16 -12.17 -8.11 -0.03
C THR A 16 -13.11 -8.57 1.08
N THR A 17 -12.76 -9.63 1.82
CA THR A 17 -13.62 -10.20 2.88
C THR A 17 -13.28 -9.72 4.28
N TRP A 18 -12.14 -9.07 4.51
CA TRP A 18 -11.67 -8.65 5.85
C TRP A 18 -12.73 -7.98 6.76
N PRO A 19 -13.71 -7.19 6.28
CA PRO A 19 -14.72 -6.59 7.16
C PRO A 19 -15.63 -7.62 7.86
N GLN A 20 -15.70 -8.84 7.32
CA GLN A 20 -16.49 -9.96 7.83
C GLN A 20 -15.76 -10.76 8.92
N HIS A 21 -14.44 -10.59 9.05
CA HIS A 21 -13.63 -11.31 10.03
C HIS A 21 -13.64 -10.57 11.38
N ASP A 22 -13.49 -11.35 12.45
CA ASP A 22 -13.26 -10.81 13.79
C ASP A 22 -11.79 -10.39 13.89
N LEU A 23 -11.55 -9.08 13.87
CA LEU A 23 -10.23 -8.46 13.90
C LEU A 23 -10.15 -7.57 15.13
N ASP A 24 -8.97 -7.50 15.74
CA ASP A 24 -8.74 -6.56 16.81
C ASP A 24 -8.99 -5.11 16.33
N PRO A 25 -9.42 -4.20 17.23
CA PRO A 25 -9.78 -2.84 16.85
C PRO A 25 -8.66 -2.08 16.13
N LYS A 26 -7.39 -2.33 16.49
CA LYS A 26 -6.23 -1.64 15.92
C LYS A 26 -5.98 -2.06 14.47
N THR A 27 -6.09 -3.35 14.17
CA THR A 27 -6.01 -3.87 12.80
C THR A 27 -7.20 -3.43 11.96
N ARG A 28 -8.42 -3.48 12.52
CA ARG A 28 -9.65 -3.11 11.79
C ARG A 28 -9.62 -1.66 11.29
N VAL A 29 -9.18 -0.73 12.15
CA VAL A 29 -9.05 0.69 11.78
C VAL A 29 -7.97 0.90 10.72
N LEU A 30 -6.82 0.21 10.83
CA LEU A 30 -5.76 0.27 9.82
C LEU A 30 -6.26 -0.20 8.44
N LEU A 31 -6.98 -1.32 8.37
CA LEU A 31 -7.52 -1.83 7.11
C LEU A 31 -8.60 -0.91 6.52
N GLY A 32 -9.44 -0.31 7.38
CA GLY A 32 -10.40 0.72 6.95
C GLY A 32 -9.71 1.93 6.34
N TYR A 33 -8.67 2.44 7.00
CA TYR A 33 -7.83 3.52 6.47
C TYR A 33 -7.17 3.14 5.13
N ALA A 34 -6.58 1.94 5.05
CA ALA A 34 -5.93 1.45 3.83
C ALA A 34 -6.90 1.34 2.65
N LYS A 35 -8.13 0.86 2.90
CA LYS A 35 -9.20 0.81 1.91
C LYS A 35 -9.56 2.21 1.41
N LYS A 36 -9.78 3.17 2.32
CA LYS A 36 -10.13 4.56 1.98
C LYS A 36 -9.02 5.26 1.21
N LEU A 37 -7.76 5.13 1.63
CA LEU A 37 -6.59 5.68 0.92
C LEU A 37 -6.44 5.09 -0.50
N THR A 38 -6.88 3.84 -0.71
CA THR A 38 -6.78 3.17 -2.01
C THR A 38 -7.91 3.55 -2.96
N GLU A 39 -9.15 3.61 -2.47
CA GLU A 39 -10.34 3.82 -3.31
C GLU A 39 -10.74 5.29 -3.43
N THR A 40 -10.65 6.05 -2.33
CA THR A 40 -11.14 7.42 -2.23
C THR A 40 -10.15 8.33 -1.48
N PRO A 41 -8.89 8.43 -1.93
CA PRO A 41 -7.86 9.22 -1.23
C PRO A 41 -8.23 10.69 -1.05
N SER A 42 -9.02 11.27 -1.95
CA SER A 42 -9.52 12.64 -1.87
C SER A 42 -10.53 12.88 -0.75
N LEU A 43 -11.08 11.82 -0.16
CA LEU A 43 -12.04 11.89 0.95
C LEU A 43 -11.36 11.67 2.31
N LEU A 44 -10.05 11.44 2.36
CA LEU A 44 -9.32 11.37 3.62
C LEU A 44 -9.37 12.72 4.34
N ASP A 45 -9.61 12.67 5.65
CA ASP A 45 -9.65 13.84 6.52
C ASP A 45 -8.99 13.54 7.88
N ASP A 46 -8.93 14.56 8.74
CA ASP A 46 -8.30 14.46 10.07
C ASP A 46 -8.91 13.35 10.95
N LYS A 47 -10.19 13.00 10.74
CA LYS A 47 -10.89 11.98 11.53
C LYS A 47 -10.34 10.58 11.28
N ASP A 48 -9.83 10.32 10.07
CA ASP A 48 -9.22 9.04 9.76
C ASP A 48 -7.92 8.83 10.58
N PHE A 49 -7.13 9.91 10.74
CA PHE A 49 -5.92 9.89 11.54
C PHE A 49 -6.24 9.83 13.04
N ASP A 50 -7.26 10.54 13.49
CA ASP A 50 -7.72 10.48 14.88
C ASP A 50 -8.25 9.10 15.27
N ALA A 51 -8.92 8.40 14.34
CA ALA A 51 -9.35 7.02 14.54
C ALA A 51 -8.13 6.08 14.72
N LEU A 52 -7.08 6.24 13.91
CA LEU A 52 -5.85 5.47 14.05
C LEU A 52 -5.18 5.72 15.41
N ARG A 53 -5.05 6.99 15.81
CA ARG A 53 -4.49 7.37 17.13
C ARG A 53 -5.31 6.77 18.27
N SER A 54 -6.63 6.87 18.20
CA SER A 54 -7.56 6.32 19.21
C SER A 54 -7.45 4.81 19.33
N ALA A 55 -7.12 4.11 18.23
CA ALA A 55 -6.86 2.67 18.22
C ALA A 55 -5.44 2.30 18.69
N GLY A 56 -4.61 3.27 19.07
CA GLY A 56 -3.28 3.05 19.62
C GLY A 56 -2.15 3.00 18.58
N TRP A 57 -2.34 3.58 17.39
CA TRP A 57 -1.24 3.85 16.46
C TRP A 57 -0.52 5.16 16.84
N ASP A 58 0.81 5.13 16.81
CA ASP A 58 1.64 6.32 16.96
C ASP A 58 1.89 6.98 15.58
N GLU A 59 2.37 8.24 15.59
CA GLU A 59 2.64 8.99 14.36
C GLU A 59 3.60 8.25 13.41
N ARG A 60 4.60 7.56 13.97
CA ARG A 60 5.54 6.76 13.18
C ARG A 60 4.83 5.59 12.50
N GLY A 61 3.99 4.85 13.23
CA GLY A 61 3.23 3.73 12.69
C GLY A 61 2.23 4.18 11.62
N ILE A 62 1.54 5.30 11.84
CA ILE A 62 0.65 5.91 10.84
C ILE A 62 1.43 6.24 9.57
N TYR A 63 2.55 6.96 9.69
CA TYR A 63 3.39 7.31 8.55
C TYR A 63 3.89 6.07 7.78
N GLN A 64 4.39 5.06 8.50
CA GLN A 64 4.89 3.83 7.88
C GLN A 64 3.78 3.06 7.15
N ALA A 65 2.59 2.97 7.75
CA ALA A 65 1.41 2.40 7.10
C ALA A 65 1.05 3.16 5.82
N THR A 66 0.89 4.48 5.90
CA THR A 66 0.56 5.33 4.75
C THR A 66 1.58 5.19 3.63
N ALA A 67 2.88 5.20 3.96
CA ALA A 67 3.95 5.03 2.98
C ALA A 67 3.87 3.66 2.29
N LEU A 68 3.65 2.58 3.05
CA LEU A 68 3.56 1.22 2.50
C LEU A 68 2.33 1.05 1.59
N ILE A 69 1.16 1.53 2.04
CA ILE A 69 -0.08 1.48 1.24
C ILE A 69 0.10 2.28 -0.06
N SER A 70 0.68 3.48 0.04
CA SER A 70 0.93 4.36 -1.11
C SER A 70 1.92 3.73 -2.10
N PHE A 71 2.97 3.07 -1.59
CA PHE A 71 3.93 2.35 -2.42
C PHE A 71 3.26 1.24 -3.23
N PHE A 72 2.40 0.43 -2.61
CA PHE A 72 1.66 -0.61 -3.34
C PHE A 72 0.70 -0.02 -4.38
N ASN A 73 0.00 1.06 -4.03
CA ASN A 73 -0.89 1.78 -4.94
C ASN A 73 -0.15 2.40 -6.14
N PHE A 74 1.09 2.87 -5.96
CA PHE A 74 1.94 3.32 -7.04
C PHE A 74 2.42 2.13 -7.89
N SER A 75 2.96 1.08 -7.24
CA SER A 75 3.49 -0.10 -7.92
C SER A 75 2.47 -0.75 -8.84
N GLY A 76 1.25 -1.00 -8.36
CA GLY A 76 0.21 -1.65 -9.14
C GLY A 76 -0.22 -0.81 -10.35
N ARG A 77 -0.21 0.52 -10.24
CA ARG A 77 -0.50 1.42 -11.37
C ARG A 77 0.63 1.42 -12.39
N MET A 78 1.87 1.42 -11.95
CA MET A 78 3.03 1.35 -12.84
C MET A 78 3.03 0.03 -13.62
N GLU A 79 2.84 -1.09 -12.92
CA GLU A 79 2.83 -2.42 -13.55
C GLU A 79 1.65 -2.58 -14.53
N ALA A 80 0.46 -2.14 -14.13
CA ALA A 80 -0.72 -2.18 -15.00
C ALA A 80 -0.54 -1.33 -16.27
N ALA A 81 0.10 -0.15 -16.16
CA ALA A 81 0.32 0.73 -17.30
C ALA A 81 1.47 0.26 -18.20
N ALA A 82 2.56 -0.27 -17.63
CA ALA A 82 3.72 -0.74 -18.38
C ALA A 82 3.56 -2.17 -18.94
N GLY A 83 2.65 -2.97 -18.36
CA GLY A 83 2.56 -4.41 -18.64
C GLY A 83 3.76 -5.21 -18.13
N LEU A 84 4.57 -4.63 -17.22
CA LEU A 84 5.81 -5.21 -16.71
C LEU A 84 5.92 -5.01 -15.20
N PRO A 85 6.55 -5.93 -14.45
CA PRO A 85 6.88 -5.74 -13.05
C PRO A 85 7.74 -4.48 -12.79
N MET A 86 7.66 -3.89 -11.60
CA MET A 86 8.41 -2.65 -11.27
C MET A 86 9.93 -2.78 -11.45
N ASP A 87 10.50 -3.96 -11.23
CA ASP A 87 11.94 -4.22 -11.38
C ASP A 87 12.39 -4.46 -12.84
N ARG A 88 11.46 -4.36 -13.80
CA ARG A 88 11.70 -4.57 -15.23
C ARG A 88 11.48 -3.30 -16.02
N ILE A 89 12.55 -2.54 -16.25
CA ILE A 89 12.54 -1.38 -17.14
C ILE A 89 12.64 -1.89 -18.60
N PRO A 90 11.73 -1.47 -19.51
CA PRO A 90 11.85 -1.77 -20.94
C PRO A 90 13.22 -1.31 -21.46
N ALA A 91 13.86 -2.12 -22.31
CA ALA A 91 15.18 -1.78 -22.86
C ALA A 91 15.19 -0.42 -23.59
N GLN A 92 14.05 0.00 -24.14
CA GLN A 92 13.86 1.29 -24.82
C GLN A 92 13.66 2.49 -23.87
N ALA A 93 13.41 2.23 -22.58
CA ALA A 93 13.28 3.24 -21.53
C ALA A 93 14.58 3.48 -20.76
N LEU A 94 15.63 2.70 -21.06
CA LEU A 94 17.00 3.04 -20.65
C LEU A 94 17.38 4.32 -21.40
N PHE A 95 17.25 5.46 -20.71
CA PHE A 95 17.82 6.70 -21.22
C PHE A 95 19.30 6.44 -21.48
N PRO A 96 19.85 6.81 -22.66
CA PRO A 96 21.28 6.74 -22.86
C PRO A 96 21.93 7.50 -21.71
N GLU A 97 22.79 6.83 -20.94
CA GLU A 97 23.62 7.48 -19.94
C GLU A 97 24.17 8.75 -20.58
N ALA A 98 23.90 9.89 -19.95
CA ALA A 98 24.55 11.12 -20.33
C ALA A 98 26.05 10.85 -20.21
N THR A 99 26.71 10.63 -21.34
CA THR A 99 28.15 10.50 -21.43
C THR A 99 28.71 11.76 -20.77
N PRO A 100 29.50 11.64 -19.69
CA PRO A 100 30.21 12.80 -19.17
C PRO A 100 31.10 13.30 -20.30
N ASP A 101 30.96 14.58 -20.67
CA ASP A 101 31.78 15.22 -21.69
C ASP A 101 33.27 14.94 -21.43
N SER A 102 33.96 14.59 -22.51
CA SER A 102 35.40 14.33 -22.57
C SER A 102 36.24 15.56 -22.23
#